data_AF-A0A554MWJ0-F1
#
_entry.id   AF-A0A554MWJ0-F1
#
_cell.length_a   1.000
_cell.length_b   1.000
_cell.length_c   1.000
_cell.angle_alpha   90.00
_cell.angle_beta   90.00
_cell.angle_gamma   90.00
#
_symmetry.space_group_name_H-M   'P 1'
#
loop_
_entity.id
_entity.type
_entity.pdbx_description
1 polymer ?
#
loop_
_entity_poly.entity_id
_entity_poly.type
_entity_poly.pdbx_seq_one_letter_code
_entity_poly.pdbx_strand_id
1 'polypeptide(L)'
;MTVDRARLLVALDDLDVQGMASVAVADVPEIEVRDPAYAVALDAAVDTNMATLELGIEATTYQPDAFPGVVYQGDAATVLVFGTGQLVVADAGSRADADAAVATVVARLVETGLIDPGAVPEAGVEALPLPAAEDLPGRVHEAADPDDGAPECPDCGTDLQGTENFCPECGAELA
;
A
#
# COMPACT_ATOMS: atom_id res chain seq x y z
N MET A 1 3.53 -13.50 -11.13
CA MET A 1 3.07 -13.92 -9.80
C MET A 1 3.76 -13.11 -8.71
N THR A 2 5.08 -13.21 -8.44
CA THR A 2 5.76 -12.28 -7.49
C THR A 2 6.04 -10.90 -8.08
N VAL A 3 6.27 -10.83 -9.39
CA VAL A 3 6.59 -9.59 -10.12
C VAL A 3 5.47 -8.56 -9.99
N ASP A 4 4.22 -9.00 -10.11
CA ASP A 4 3.03 -8.15 -10.05
C ASP A 4 2.91 -7.43 -8.69
N ARG A 5 3.10 -8.17 -7.60
CA ARG A 5 3.12 -7.66 -6.22
C ARG A 5 4.25 -6.65 -6.00
N ALA A 6 5.44 -6.94 -6.53
CA ALA A 6 6.59 -6.04 -6.45
C ALA A 6 6.39 -4.74 -7.23
N ARG A 7 5.86 -4.82 -8.46
CA ARG A 7 5.55 -3.64 -9.28
C ARG A 7 4.52 -2.75 -8.62
N LEU A 8 3.48 -3.37 -8.04
CA LEU A 8 2.46 -2.65 -7.29
C LEU A 8 3.06 -1.98 -6.05
N LEU A 9 3.85 -2.70 -5.25
CA LEU A 9 4.47 -2.13 -4.05
C LEU A 9 5.29 -0.88 -4.35
N VAL A 10 6.15 -0.95 -5.38
CA VAL A 10 6.99 0.20 -5.78
C VAL A 10 6.14 1.36 -6.29
N ALA A 11 5.10 1.09 -7.08
CA ALA A 11 4.21 2.14 -7.56
C ALA A 11 3.39 2.80 -6.44
N LEU A 12 3.06 2.03 -5.42
CA LEU A 12 2.34 2.53 -4.25
C LEU A 12 3.26 3.31 -3.28
N ASP A 13 4.55 2.94 -3.18
CA ASP A 13 5.57 3.70 -2.43
C ASP A 13 5.76 5.12 -3.00
N ASP A 14 5.79 5.26 -4.33
CA ASP A 14 5.87 6.56 -5.02
C ASP A 14 4.67 7.48 -4.74
N LEU A 15 3.53 6.88 -4.37
CA LEU A 15 2.29 7.59 -4.05
C LEU A 15 2.24 8.15 -2.61
N ASP A 16 3.31 7.99 -1.82
CA ASP A 16 3.45 8.43 -0.42
C ASP A 16 2.26 7.98 0.47
N VAL A 17 1.71 6.80 0.20
CA VAL A 17 0.60 6.31 1.00
C VAL A 17 1.13 5.86 2.37
N GLN A 18 0.59 6.45 3.43
CA GLN A 18 1.02 6.19 4.80
C GLN A 18 0.92 4.69 5.15
N GLY A 19 2.01 4.12 5.69
CA GLY A 19 2.07 2.74 6.17
C GLY A 19 2.65 1.72 5.19
N MET A 20 3.11 2.13 4.00
CA MET A 20 3.68 1.21 3.00
C MET A 20 5.17 0.92 3.15
N ALA A 21 5.92 1.80 3.81
CA ALA A 21 7.36 1.64 3.99
C ALA A 21 7.77 0.35 4.73
N SER A 22 6.83 -0.30 5.44
CA SER A 22 7.04 -1.55 6.16
C SER A 22 6.31 -2.75 5.56
N VAL A 23 5.67 -2.62 4.40
CA VAL A 23 4.91 -3.72 3.77
C VAL A 23 5.86 -4.61 2.98
N ALA A 24 5.92 -5.90 3.33
CA ALA A 24 6.68 -6.86 2.53
C ALA A 24 5.91 -7.24 1.26
N VAL A 25 6.61 -7.60 0.18
CA VAL A 25 5.96 -8.07 -1.06
C VAL A 25 5.08 -9.30 -0.81
N ALA A 26 5.41 -10.12 0.18
CA ALA A 26 4.65 -11.28 0.62
C ALA A 26 3.32 -10.94 1.33
N ASP A 27 3.10 -9.67 1.68
CA ASP A 27 1.85 -9.17 2.29
C ASP A 27 0.97 -8.39 1.29
N VAL A 28 1.56 -7.86 0.21
CA VAL A 28 0.83 -7.18 -0.87
C VAL A 28 -0.18 -8.15 -1.51
N PRO A 29 -1.46 -7.83 -1.66
CA PRO A 29 -2.44 -8.76 -2.23
C PRO A 29 -2.03 -9.30 -3.62
N GLU A 30 -2.30 -10.57 -3.88
CA GLU A 30 -2.05 -11.18 -5.19
C GLU A 30 -3.12 -10.72 -6.19
N ILE A 31 -2.78 -9.68 -6.96
CA ILE A 31 -3.65 -9.11 -7.99
C ILE A 31 -2.88 -9.01 -9.31
N GLU A 32 -3.59 -9.16 -10.42
CA GLU A 32 -3.02 -8.89 -11.74
C GLU A 32 -2.88 -7.38 -11.90
N VAL A 33 -1.70 -6.90 -12.27
CA VAL A 33 -1.48 -5.47 -12.50
C VAL A 33 -1.17 -5.25 -13.97
N ARG A 34 -1.95 -4.39 -14.61
CA ARG A 34 -1.72 -3.93 -15.99
C ARG A 34 -1.01 -2.60 -15.95
N ASP A 35 -0.11 -2.40 -16.90
CA ASP A 35 0.57 -1.13 -17.10
C ASP A 35 -0.15 -0.29 -18.17
N PRO A 36 -0.47 1.00 -17.90
CA PRO A 36 -0.33 1.67 -16.60
C PRO A 36 -1.43 1.26 -15.61
N ALA A 37 -1.13 1.33 -14.32
CA ALA A 37 -2.15 1.35 -13.29
C ALA A 37 -2.83 2.74 -13.27
N TYR A 38 -3.85 2.91 -12.45
CA TYR A 38 -4.47 4.22 -12.27
C TYR A 38 -4.59 4.57 -10.80
N ALA A 39 -4.51 5.85 -10.48
CA ALA A 39 -4.68 6.35 -9.12
C ALA A 39 -5.59 7.57 -9.09
N VAL A 40 -6.27 7.77 -7.97
CA VAL A 40 -7.08 8.95 -7.70
C VAL A 40 -7.00 9.25 -6.20
N ALA A 41 -6.83 10.52 -5.86
CA ALA A 41 -6.85 10.98 -4.47
C ALA A 41 -8.18 11.70 -4.20
N LEU A 42 -8.94 11.19 -3.24
CA LEU A 42 -10.12 11.88 -2.72
C LEU A 42 -9.70 12.99 -1.78
N ASP A 43 -10.47 14.08 -1.75
CA ASP A 43 -10.35 15.17 -0.78
C ASP A 43 -11.04 14.82 0.56
N ALA A 44 -11.01 13.53 0.94
CA ALA A 44 -11.58 13.02 2.18
C ALA A 44 -10.90 11.71 2.60
N ALA A 45 -10.69 11.56 3.91
CA ALA A 45 -10.27 10.28 4.48
C ALA A 45 -11.42 9.26 4.40
N VAL A 46 -11.07 8.00 4.19
CA VAL A 46 -12.04 6.89 4.08
C VAL A 46 -11.88 5.97 5.28
N ASP A 47 -12.99 5.61 5.93
CA ASP A 47 -12.96 4.56 6.94
C ASP A 47 -12.91 3.18 6.26
N THR A 48 -11.74 2.54 6.24
CA THR A 48 -11.50 1.26 5.55
C THR A 48 -12.29 0.10 6.14
N ASN A 49 -12.54 0.11 7.45
CA ASN A 49 -13.36 -0.92 8.10
C ASN A 49 -14.79 -0.85 7.57
N MET A 50 -15.38 0.34 7.57
CA MET A 50 -16.72 0.55 7.06
C MET A 50 -16.78 0.33 5.55
N ALA A 51 -15.79 0.82 4.79
CA ALA A 51 -15.73 0.62 3.35
C ALA A 51 -15.78 -0.87 2.98
N THR A 52 -15.08 -1.74 3.73
CA THR A 52 -15.11 -3.19 3.51
C THR A 52 -16.52 -3.77 3.71
N LEU A 53 -17.22 -3.31 4.75
CA LEU A 53 -18.59 -3.75 5.02
C LEU A 53 -19.57 -3.29 3.92
N GLU A 54 -19.46 -2.02 3.51
CA GLU A 54 -20.38 -1.41 2.54
C GLU A 54 -20.14 -1.86 1.09
N LEU A 55 -18.87 -2.11 0.72
CA LEU A 55 -18.48 -2.65 -0.59
C LEU A 55 -18.76 -4.15 -0.72
N GLY A 56 -19.00 -4.82 0.41
CA GLY A 56 -19.32 -6.24 0.48
C GLY A 56 -18.09 -7.09 0.77
N ILE A 57 -18.16 -7.83 1.88
CA ILE A 57 -17.08 -8.70 2.38
C ILE A 57 -16.72 -9.83 1.39
N GLU A 58 -17.66 -10.21 0.52
CA GLU A 58 -17.44 -11.23 -0.51
C GLU A 58 -16.55 -10.74 -1.67
N ALA A 59 -16.59 -9.44 -1.95
CA ALA A 59 -15.83 -8.79 -3.02
C ALA A 59 -14.65 -7.98 -2.49
N THR A 60 -14.48 -7.91 -1.15
CA THR A 60 -13.41 -7.15 -0.51
C THR A 60 -12.50 -8.02 0.35
N THR A 61 -11.22 -7.65 0.38
CA THR A 61 -10.24 -8.21 1.32
C THR A 61 -9.56 -7.06 2.05
N TYR A 62 -9.56 -7.10 3.38
CA TYR A 62 -8.93 -6.08 4.22
C TYR A 62 -8.15 -6.73 5.37
N GLN A 63 -6.85 -6.47 5.41
CA GLN A 63 -5.93 -7.02 6.41
C GLN A 63 -4.93 -5.94 6.84
N PRO A 64 -5.30 -5.00 7.72
CA PRO A 64 -4.47 -3.83 8.05
C PRO A 64 -3.10 -4.17 8.65
N ASP A 65 -2.96 -5.33 9.31
CA ASP A 65 -1.66 -5.83 9.81
C ASP A 65 -0.68 -6.20 8.68
N ALA A 66 -1.19 -6.67 7.55
CA ALA A 66 -0.39 -7.10 6.40
C ALA A 66 -0.32 -6.01 5.32
N PHE A 67 -1.46 -5.40 5.02
CA PHE A 67 -1.61 -4.41 3.97
C PHE A 67 -2.63 -3.32 4.36
N PRO A 68 -2.25 -2.03 4.32
CA PRO A 68 -3.08 -0.93 4.84
C PRO A 68 -4.31 -0.58 3.98
N GLY A 69 -4.42 -1.15 2.77
CA GLY A 69 -5.53 -0.89 1.85
C GLY A 69 -6.60 -1.98 1.84
N VAL A 70 -7.84 -1.58 1.56
CA VAL A 70 -8.95 -2.49 1.24
C VAL A 70 -8.88 -2.84 -0.22
N VAL A 71 -8.81 -4.12 -0.55
CA VAL A 71 -8.82 -4.59 -1.93
C VAL A 71 -10.25 -4.91 -2.32
N TYR A 72 -10.83 -4.17 -3.26
CA TYR A 72 -12.14 -4.41 -3.85
C TYR A 72 -11.97 -5.02 -5.25
N GLN A 73 -12.44 -6.24 -5.45
CA GLN A 73 -12.45 -6.91 -6.74
C GLN A 73 -13.78 -6.65 -7.44
N GLY A 74 -13.79 -5.70 -8.37
CA GLY A 74 -14.94 -5.44 -9.24
C GLY A 74 -14.93 -6.31 -10.49
N ASP A 75 -16.01 -6.23 -11.28
CA ASP A 75 -16.15 -6.96 -12.55
C ASP A 75 -15.14 -6.52 -13.63
N ALA A 76 -14.79 -5.23 -13.65
CA ALA A 76 -13.98 -4.63 -14.72
C ALA A 76 -12.53 -4.35 -14.31
N ALA A 77 -12.27 -4.17 -13.01
CA ALA A 77 -10.97 -3.85 -12.47
C ALA A 77 -10.94 -4.09 -10.95
N THR A 78 -9.74 -4.15 -10.37
CA THR A 78 -9.53 -4.23 -8.93
C THR A 78 -9.19 -2.85 -8.38
N VAL A 79 -9.86 -2.40 -7.32
CA VAL A 79 -9.65 -1.09 -6.70
C VAL A 79 -9.10 -1.29 -5.29
N LEU A 80 -7.98 -0.66 -4.99
CA LEU A 80 -7.39 -0.60 -3.66
C LEU A 80 -7.80 0.73 -3.03
N VAL A 81 -8.43 0.69 -1.86
CA VAL A 81 -8.92 1.87 -1.13
C VAL A 81 -8.09 2.04 0.13
N PHE A 82 -7.43 3.18 0.26
CA PHE A 82 -6.61 3.54 1.41
C PHE A 82 -7.35 4.49 2.33
N GLY A 83 -7.09 4.38 3.64
CA GLY A 83 -7.72 5.24 4.64
C GLY A 83 -7.41 6.73 4.46
N THR A 84 -6.31 7.05 3.78
CA THR A 84 -5.92 8.42 3.40
C THR A 84 -6.86 9.06 2.37
N GLY A 85 -7.73 8.29 1.73
CA GLY A 85 -8.54 8.76 0.60
C GLY A 85 -7.92 8.48 -0.76
N GLN A 86 -6.74 7.85 -0.82
CA GLN A 86 -6.20 7.37 -2.09
C GLN A 86 -6.90 6.09 -2.54
N LEU A 87 -7.22 6.03 -3.84
CA LEU A 87 -7.69 4.83 -4.50
C LEU A 87 -6.76 4.51 -5.65
N VAL A 88 -6.36 3.25 -5.76
CA VAL A 88 -5.50 2.75 -6.82
C VAL A 88 -6.23 1.65 -7.56
N VAL A 89 -6.39 1.80 -8.86
CA VAL A 89 -7.01 0.81 -9.72
C VAL A 89 -5.92 -0.03 -10.39
N ALA A 90 -5.96 -1.32 -10.08
CA ALA A 90 -5.21 -2.37 -10.75
C ALA A 90 -6.12 -3.15 -11.71
N ASP A 91 -5.50 -3.90 -12.62
CA ASP A 91 -6.16 -4.73 -13.63
C ASP A 91 -7.14 -4.02 -14.58
N ALA A 92 -7.11 -2.69 -14.68
CA ALA A 92 -7.99 -1.99 -15.61
C ALA A 92 -7.55 -2.20 -17.07
N GLY A 93 -8.46 -2.69 -17.92
CA GLY A 93 -8.21 -2.84 -19.36
C GLY A 93 -8.10 -1.50 -20.10
N SER A 94 -8.73 -0.46 -19.58
CA SER A 94 -8.69 0.90 -20.11
C SER A 94 -8.93 1.94 -19.01
N ARG A 95 -8.61 3.20 -19.29
CA ARG A 95 -8.95 4.32 -18.39
C ARG A 95 -10.45 4.39 -18.08
N ALA A 96 -11.30 4.02 -19.02
CA ALA A 96 -12.75 4.02 -18.83
C ALA A 96 -13.18 2.93 -17.83
N ASP A 97 -12.56 1.75 -17.87
CA ASP A 97 -12.80 0.68 -16.89
C ASP A 97 -12.35 1.12 -15.48
N ALA A 98 -11.20 1.80 -15.40
CA ALA A 98 -10.71 2.33 -14.14
C ALA A 98 -11.65 3.40 -13.55
N ASP A 99 -12.12 4.32 -14.38
CA ASP A 99 -13.07 5.35 -13.98
C ASP A 99 -14.41 4.74 -13.53
N ALA A 100 -14.92 3.73 -14.24
CA ALA A 100 -16.14 3.03 -13.88
C ALA A 100 -16.01 2.25 -12.55
N ALA A 101 -14.86 1.62 -12.32
CA ALA A 101 -14.58 0.91 -11.07
C ALA A 101 -14.51 1.87 -9.88
N VAL A 102 -13.78 2.99 -10.02
CA VAL A 102 -13.73 4.05 -9.01
C VAL A 102 -15.12 4.64 -8.76
N ALA A 103 -15.86 4.98 -9.81
CA ALA A 103 -17.20 5.54 -9.70
C ALA A 103 -18.14 4.59 -8.94
N THR A 104 -18.00 3.28 -9.13
CA THR A 104 -18.76 2.28 -8.38
C THR A 104 -18.42 2.31 -6.89
N VAL A 105 -17.12 2.28 -6.55
CA VAL A 105 -16.66 2.32 -5.16
C VAL A 105 -17.09 3.63 -4.49
N VAL A 106 -16.82 4.76 -5.14
CA VAL A 106 -17.17 6.11 -4.66
C VAL A 106 -18.68 6.24 -4.47
N ALA A 107 -19.50 5.78 -5.41
CA ALA A 107 -20.95 5.83 -5.27
C ALA A 107 -21.39 5.09 -4.00
N ARG A 108 -20.86 3.89 -3.74
CA ARG A 108 -21.16 3.13 -2.52
C ARG A 108 -20.72 3.87 -1.26
N LEU A 109 -19.54 4.49 -1.27
CA LEU A 109 -19.06 5.26 -0.12
C LEU A 109 -19.91 6.53 0.13
N VAL A 110 -20.37 7.20 -0.93
CA VAL A 110 -21.24 8.38 -0.83
C VAL A 110 -22.65 7.99 -0.37
N GLU A 111 -23.23 6.93 -0.94
CA GLU A 111 -24.57 6.44 -0.57
C GLU A 111 -24.69 6.07 0.91
N THR A 112 -23.57 5.66 1.50
CA THR A 112 -23.47 5.20 2.88
C THR A 112 -23.05 6.31 3.84
N GLY A 113 -22.71 7.48 3.30
CA GLY A 113 -22.28 8.66 4.07
C GLY A 113 -20.86 8.55 4.61
N LEU A 114 -20.02 7.67 4.04
CA LEU A 114 -18.61 7.54 4.39
C LEU A 114 -17.77 8.71 3.86
N ILE A 115 -18.14 9.23 2.69
CA ILE A 115 -17.51 10.42 2.08
C ILE A 115 -18.56 11.37 1.50
N ASP A 116 -18.22 12.64 1.42
CA ASP A 116 -19.04 13.64 0.74
C ASP A 116 -18.95 13.50 -0.79
N PRO A 117 -20.03 13.74 -1.53
CA PRO A 117 -20.01 13.69 -3.01
C PRO A 117 -19.07 14.72 -3.65
N GLY A 118 -18.68 15.76 -2.90
CA GLY A 118 -17.70 16.76 -3.33
C GLY A 118 -16.24 16.37 -3.09
N ALA A 119 -15.97 15.24 -2.42
CA ALA A 119 -14.61 14.78 -2.15
C ALA A 119 -13.95 14.12 -3.37
N VAL A 120 -14.71 13.87 -4.44
CA VAL A 120 -14.22 13.18 -5.63
C VAL A 120 -13.64 14.21 -6.60
N PRO A 121 -12.38 14.09 -7.03
CA PRO A 121 -11.80 15.06 -7.96
C PRO A 121 -12.46 14.94 -9.34
N GLU A 122 -12.81 16.09 -9.92
CA GLU A 122 -13.38 16.15 -11.29
C GLU A 122 -12.38 15.73 -12.38
N ALA A 123 -11.09 15.64 -12.03
CA ALA A 123 -10.01 15.19 -12.92
C ALA A 123 -10.13 13.69 -13.29
N GLY A 124 -10.87 12.92 -12.50
CA GLY A 124 -11.00 11.46 -12.64
C GLY A 124 -9.70 10.74 -12.27
N VAL A 125 -9.52 9.55 -12.83
CA VAL A 125 -8.31 8.75 -12.58
C VAL A 125 -7.11 9.23 -13.39
N GLU A 126 -5.94 9.26 -12.75
CA GLU A 126 -4.63 9.57 -13.33
C GLU A 126 -3.85 8.29 -13.60
N ALA A 127 -3.08 8.25 -14.70
CA ALA A 127 -2.30 7.06 -15.04
C ALA A 127 -1.02 6.99 -14.19
N LEU A 128 -0.86 5.87 -13.47
CA LEU A 128 0.28 5.56 -12.63
C LEU A 128 1.16 4.54 -13.37
N PRO A 129 2.33 4.95 -13.91
CA PRO A 129 3.22 4.04 -14.62
C PRO A 129 3.79 2.99 -13.65
N LEU A 130 3.81 1.72 -14.08
CA LEU A 130 4.39 0.65 -13.28
C LEU A 130 5.85 0.42 -13.68
N PRO A 131 6.79 0.28 -12.72
CA PRO A 131 8.19 0.00 -13.04
C PRO A 131 8.29 -1.29 -13.85
N ALA A 132 9.19 -1.34 -14.82
CA ALA A 132 9.42 -2.58 -15.58
C ALA A 132 9.89 -3.68 -14.62
N ALA A 133 9.55 -4.93 -14.93
CA ALA A 133 9.98 -6.07 -14.11
C ALA A 133 11.51 -6.16 -13.92
N GLU A 134 12.27 -5.61 -14.87
CA GLU A 134 13.74 -5.54 -14.87
C GLU A 134 14.30 -4.44 -13.97
N ASP A 135 13.51 -3.42 -13.68
CA ASP A 135 13.88 -2.25 -12.87
C ASP A 135 13.53 -2.43 -11.39
N LEU A 136 12.83 -3.53 -11.07
CA LEU A 136 12.55 -3.89 -9.69
C LEU A 136 13.87 -4.14 -8.94
N PRO A 137 14.02 -3.63 -7.70
CA PRO A 137 15.19 -3.93 -6.89
C PRO A 137 15.35 -5.45 -6.82
N GLY A 138 16.53 -5.96 -7.17
CA GLY A 138 16.82 -7.39 -7.36
C GLY A 138 16.63 -8.27 -6.12
N ARG A 139 16.15 -7.67 -5.02
CA ARG A 139 15.59 -8.27 -3.82
C ARG A 139 14.55 -7.27 -3.34
N VAL A 140 13.29 -7.46 -3.73
CA VAL A 140 12.21 -6.90 -2.92
C VAL A 140 12.36 -7.56 -1.57
N HIS A 141 12.72 -6.78 -0.55
CA HIS A 141 13.21 -7.31 0.71
C HIS A 141 12.26 -8.43 1.17
N GLU A 142 12.76 -9.67 1.14
CA GLU A 142 12.33 -10.71 2.08
C GLU A 142 12.18 -9.96 3.40
N ALA A 143 10.94 -9.98 3.93
CA ALA A 143 10.44 -9.18 5.03
C ALA A 143 11.57 -8.49 5.78
N ALA A 144 11.58 -7.15 5.82
CA ALA A 144 12.47 -6.42 6.71
C ALA A 144 12.46 -7.17 8.05
N ASP A 145 13.54 -7.89 8.32
CA ASP A 145 13.75 -8.51 9.61
C ASP A 145 13.56 -7.36 10.60
N PRO A 146 12.80 -7.51 11.69
CA PRO A 146 12.64 -6.46 12.71
C PRO A 146 13.96 -6.10 13.44
N ASP A 147 15.10 -6.48 12.86
CA ASP A 147 16.47 -6.35 13.34
C ASP A 147 17.27 -5.28 12.57
N ASP A 148 16.67 -4.53 11.63
CA ASP A 148 17.36 -3.42 10.98
C ASP A 148 17.31 -2.16 11.87
N GLY A 149 18.23 -2.12 12.85
CA GLY A 149 18.58 -0.89 13.55
C GLY A 149 18.89 -0.98 15.04
N ALA A 150 19.27 -2.15 15.57
CA ALA A 150 19.99 -2.14 16.84
C ALA A 150 21.34 -1.42 16.64
N PRO A 151 21.70 -0.40 17.43
CA PRO A 151 23.02 0.21 17.30
C PRO A 151 24.09 -0.87 17.59
N GLU A 152 24.98 -1.12 16.64
CA GLU A 152 26.11 -2.02 16.86
C GLU A 152 27.21 -1.28 17.64
N CYS A 153 27.90 -1.99 18.53
CA CYS A 153 29.04 -1.42 19.22
C CYS A 153 30.16 -1.08 18.21
N PRO A 154 30.67 0.17 18.16
CA PRO A 154 31.70 0.56 17.20
C PRO A 154 33.07 -0.10 17.44
N ASP A 155 33.26 -0.76 18.60
CA ASP A 155 34.52 -1.39 18.97
C ASP A 155 34.54 -2.91 18.70
N CYS A 156 33.44 -3.62 18.98
CA CYS A 156 33.37 -5.08 18.84
C CYS A 156 32.28 -5.59 17.87
N GLY A 157 31.34 -4.74 17.45
CA GLY A 157 30.27 -5.11 16.53
C GLY A 157 29.13 -5.91 17.15
N THR A 158 28.99 -5.95 18.47
CA THR A 158 27.85 -6.60 19.14
C THR A 158 26.60 -5.72 19.01
N ASP A 159 25.45 -6.35 18.75
CA ASP A 159 24.14 -5.70 18.73
C ASP A 159 23.75 -5.18 20.13
N LEU A 160 23.43 -3.89 20.22
CA LEU A 160 23.05 -3.24 21.48
C LEU A 160 21.55 -2.99 21.55
N GLN A 161 20.99 -3.05 22.75
CA GLN A 161 19.55 -2.83 22.96
C GLN A 161 19.17 -1.33 22.99
N GLY A 162 20.08 -0.42 22.63
CA GLY A 162 19.83 1.01 22.47
C GLY A 162 19.59 1.82 23.75
N THR A 163 19.69 1.22 24.95
CA THR A 163 19.48 1.89 26.25
C THR A 163 20.68 1.83 27.20
N GLU A 164 21.79 1.27 26.74
CA GLU A 164 22.98 1.00 27.55
C GLU A 164 24.04 2.09 27.32
N ASN A 165 24.67 2.59 28.40
CA ASN A 165 25.81 3.52 28.29
C ASN A 165 27.15 2.78 28.04
N PHE A 166 27.16 1.46 28.15
CA PHE A 166 28.35 0.62 28.01
C PHE A 166 28.00 -0.68 27.30
N CYS A 167 28.88 -1.15 26.42
CA CYS A 167 28.72 -2.45 25.76
C CYS A 167 28.93 -3.60 26.76
N PRO A 168 27.99 -4.57 26.87
CA PRO A 168 28.10 -5.68 27.83
C PRO A 168 29.17 -6.73 27.45
N GLU A 169 29.63 -6.75 26.20
CA GLU A 169 30.61 -7.74 25.73
C GLU A 169 32.06 -7.25 25.90
N CYS A 170 32.36 -6.04 25.42
CA CYS A 170 33.72 -5.50 25.41
C CYS A 170 33.97 -4.39 26.44
N GLY A 171 32.90 -3.81 27.01
CA GLY A 171 32.98 -2.71 27.99
C GLY A 171 33.19 -1.31 27.40
N ALA A 172 33.08 -1.13 26.08
CA ALA A 172 33.20 0.18 25.45
C ALA A 172 32.10 1.15 25.92
N GLU A 173 32.46 2.41 26.14
CA GLU A 173 31.53 3.50 26.43
C GLU A 173 30.75 3.88 25.15
N LEU A 174 29.42 3.87 25.25
CA LEU A 174 28.49 4.22 24.16
C LEU A 174 28.04 5.67 24.38
N ALA A 175 28.23 6.53 23.38
CA ALA A 175 28.06 7.99 23.47
C ALA A 175 26.71 8.48 22.93
#